data_AF-A0A486XIN2-F1
#
_entry.id   AF-A0A486XIN2-F1
#
_cell.length_a   1.000
_cell.length_b   1.000
_cell.length_c   1.000
_cell.angle_alpha   90.00
_cell.angle_beta   90.00
_cell.angle_gamma   90.00
#
_symmetry.space_group_name_H-M   'P 1'
#
loop_
_entity.id
_entity.type
_entity.pdbx_description
1 polymer ?
#
loop_
_entity_poly.entity_id
_entity_poly.type
_entity_poly.pdbx_seq_one_letter_code
_entity_poly.pdbx_strand_id
1 'polypeptide(L)' 'MQQTTALSLYISTEQFAETIHGKPSTIRTRLCKTGSYYGIKPIKLPSGRLLWPADAVQSLINGEEA' A
#
# COMPACT_ATOMS: atom_id res chain seq x y z
N MET A 1 -15.47 5.08 -14.67
CA MET A 1 -15.56 4.72 -13.24
C MET A 1 -14.49 5.54 -12.53
N GLN A 2 -14.92 6.52 -11.75
CA GLN A 2 -14.10 7.60 -11.20
C GLN A 2 -13.22 7.08 -10.07
N GLN A 3 -11.92 7.40 -10.04
CA GLN A 3 -11.19 7.43 -8.77
C GLN A 3 -10.55 8.81 -8.62
N THR A 4 -11.25 9.65 -7.85
CA THR A 4 -10.88 11.00 -7.48
C THR A 4 -9.61 10.94 -6.64
N THR A 5 -8.52 11.50 -7.17
CA THR A 5 -7.27 11.76 -6.47
C THR A 5 -7.53 12.65 -5.25
N ALA A 6 -7.81 12.04 -4.10
CA ALA A 6 -7.74 12.74 -2.83
C ALA A 6 -6.26 12.83 -2.44
N LEU A 7 -5.80 14.02 -2.07
CA LEU A 7 -4.46 14.35 -1.58
C LEU A 7 -4.16 13.70 -0.21
N SER A 8 -4.36 12.39 -0.10
CA SER A 8 -4.03 11.60 1.07
C SER A 8 -2.65 11.02 0.87
N LEU A 9 -1.65 11.61 1.56
CA LEU A 9 -0.26 11.14 1.53
C LEU A 9 -0.13 9.64 1.92
N TYR A 10 -1.12 9.12 2.67
CA TYR A 10 -1.13 7.75 3.17
C TYR A 10 -2.50 7.08 2.98
N ILE A 11 -2.50 5.79 2.65
CA ILE A 11 -3.67 4.93 2.48
C ILE A 11 -3.62 3.71 3.40
N SER A 12 -4.78 3.13 3.70
CA SER A 12 -4.88 1.89 4.47
C SER A 12 -4.46 0.67 3.65
N THR A 13 -4.15 -0.45 4.34
CA THR A 13 -3.83 -1.72 3.67
C THR A 13 -4.97 -2.25 2.80
N GLU A 14 -6.22 -1.97 3.19
CA GLU A 14 -7.41 -2.35 2.41
C GLU A 14 -7.45 -1.58 1.09
N GLN A 15 -7.33 -0.25 1.14
CA GLN A 15 -7.27 0.56 -0.08
C GLN A 15 -6.09 0.17 -0.97
N PHE A 16 -4.92 -0.07 -0.37
CA PHE A 16 -3.76 -0.55 -1.12
C PHE A 16 -4.05 -1.87 -1.84
N ALA A 17 -4.71 -2.81 -1.17
CA ALA A 17 -5.11 -4.08 -1.76
C ALA A 17 -6.10 -3.89 -2.90
N GLU A 18 -7.10 -3.02 -2.74
CA GLU A 18 -8.06 -2.70 -3.79
C GLU A 18 -7.38 -2.08 -5.02
N THR A 19 -6.44 -1.16 -4.83
CA THR A 19 -5.70 -0.49 -5.90
C THR A 19 -4.90 -1.47 -6.77
N ILE A 20 -4.25 -2.47 -6.15
CA ILE A 20 -3.48 -3.49 -6.88
C ILE A 20 -4.34 -4.73 -7.25
N HIS A 21 -5.66 -4.68 -7.03
CA HIS A 21 -6.58 -5.83 -7.10
C HIS A 21 -6.06 -7.07 -6.36
N GLY A 22 -5.37 -6.86 -5.25
CA GLY A 22 -4.80 -7.87 -4.37
C GLY A 22 -5.67 -8.19 -3.16
N LYS A 23 -5.21 -9.14 -2.34
CA LYS A 23 -5.82 -9.45 -1.05
C LYS A 23 -4.99 -8.82 0.08
N PRO A 24 -5.63 -8.14 1.06
CA PRO A 24 -4.92 -7.55 2.19
C PRO A 24 -4.16 -8.60 3.02
N SER A 25 -4.69 -9.83 3.09
CA SER A 25 -4.04 -10.97 3.75
C SER A 25 -2.70 -11.36 3.09
N THR A 26 -2.62 -11.29 1.76
CA THR A 26 -1.39 -11.57 1.01
C THR A 26 -0.35 -10.50 1.26
N ILE A 27 -0.77 -9.23 1.28
CA ILE A 27 0.11 -8.08 1.57
C ILE A 27 0.71 -8.23 2.97
N ARG A 28 -0.12 -8.50 3.99
CA ARG A 28 0.35 -8.76 5.35
C ARG A 28 1.33 -9.95 5.41
N THR A 29 1.01 -11.04 4.73
CA THR A 29 1.88 -12.24 4.69
C THR A 29 3.24 -11.92 4.06
N ARG A 30 3.24 -11.24 2.90
CA ARG A 30 4.47 -10.90 2.19
C ARG A 30 5.28 -9.87 2.97
N LEU A 31 4.63 -8.90 3.63
CA LEU A 31 5.26 -7.94 4.54
C LEU A 31 5.92 -8.65 5.73
N CYS A 32 5.26 -9.61 6.37
CA CYS A 32 5.88 -10.37 7.47
C CYS A 32 7.07 -11.22 6.99
N LYS A 33 6.99 -11.80 5.79
CA LYS A 33 8.06 -12.63 5.22
C LYS A 33 9.27 -11.85 4.71
N THR A 34 9.03 -10.69 4.09
CA THR A 34 10.05 -9.93 3.33
C THR A 34 10.44 -8.64 4.05
N GLY A 35 9.63 -8.18 5.01
CA GLY A 35 9.81 -6.89 5.69
C GLY A 35 9.43 -5.67 4.85
N SER A 36 9.16 -5.84 3.56
CA SER A 36 8.73 -4.80 2.63
C SER A 36 7.85 -5.41 1.54
N TYR A 37 6.98 -4.61 0.93
CA TYR A 37 6.11 -5.07 -0.15
C TYR A 37 6.46 -4.28 -1.41
N TYR A 38 7.15 -4.92 -2.37
CA TYR A 38 7.67 -4.27 -3.58
C TYR A 38 8.45 -2.96 -3.28
N GLY A 39 9.35 -3.00 -2.28
CA GLY A 39 10.13 -1.81 -1.87
C GLY A 39 9.37 -0.82 -0.98
N ILE A 40 8.03 -0.91 -0.90
CA ILE A 40 7.20 -0.02 -0.09
C ILE A 40 7.22 -0.47 1.38
N LYS A 41 7.53 0.47 2.27
CA LYS A 41 7.54 0.28 3.74
C LYS A 41 6.32 0.96 4.36
N PRO A 42 5.44 0.21 5.02
CA PRO A 42 4.31 0.81 5.72
C PRO A 42 4.75 1.48 7.03
N ILE A 43 4.07 2.55 7.39
CA ILE A 43 4.20 3.20 8.69
C ILE A 43 3.25 2.51 9.67
N LYS A 44 3.82 1.99 10.75
CA LYS A 44 3.05 1.35 11.82
C LYS A 44 2.61 2.41 12.82
N LEU A 45 1.30 2.61 12.95
CA LEU A 45 0.75 3.50 13.97
C LEU A 45 0.72 2.82 15.34
N PRO A 46 0.74 3.61 16.42
CA PRO A 46 0.49 3.11 17.77
C PRO A 46 -0.90 2.46 17.92
N SER A 47 -1.85 2.80 17.04
CA SER A 47 -3.17 2.18 16.96
C SER A 47 -3.19 0.78 16.33
N GLY A 48 -2.04 0.26 15.88
CA GLY A 48 -1.92 -1.06 15.24
C GLY A 48 -2.28 -1.11 13.76
N ARG A 49 -2.66 0.03 13.16
CA ARG A 49 -2.91 0.14 11.71
C ARG A 49 -1.61 0.37 10.94
N LEU A 50 -1.59 -0.12 9.70
CA LEU A 50 -0.51 0.07 8.74
C LEU A 50 -0.94 1.10 7.70
N LEU A 51 -0.21 2.22 7.64
CA LEU A 51 -0.37 3.24 6.63
C LEU A 51 0.66 3.04 5.51
N TRP A 52 0.18 3.04 4.28
CA TRP A 52 0.98 2.90 3.07
C TRP A 52 1.09 4.24 2.37
N PRO A 53 2.28 4.70 1.95
CA PRO A 53 2.41 5.96 1.22
C PRO A 53 1.72 5.86 -0.14
N ALA A 54 0.76 6.75 -0.42
CA ALA A 54 -0.03 6.71 -1.65
C ALA A 54 0.84 6.87 -2.91
N ASP A 55 1.88 7.70 -2.82
CA ASP A 55 2.81 7.97 -3.91
C ASP A 55 3.57 6.71 -4.37
N ALA A 56 4.07 5.92 -3.41
CA ALA A 56 4.77 4.67 -3.73
C ALA A 56 3.82 3.61 -4.31
N VAL A 57 2.58 3.59 -3.85
CA VAL A 57 1.52 2.73 -4.41
C VAL A 57 1.22 3.13 -5.85
N GLN A 58 1.13 4.43 -6.11
CA GLN A 58 0.91 4.99 -7.44
C GLN A 58 2.08 4.65 -8.38
N SER A 59 3.33 4.78 -7.92
CA SER A 59 4.51 4.34 -8.68
C SER A 59 4.48 2.85 -9.00
N LEU A 60 4.10 2.02 -8.02
CA LEU A 60 3.97 0.57 -8.21
C LEU A 60 2.95 0.21 -9.31
N ILE A 61 1.78 0.87 -9.33
CA ILE A 61 0.77 0.60 -10.38
C ILE A 61 1.15 1.21 -11.73
N ASN A 62 1.94 2.28 -11.74
CA ASN A 62 2.49 2.85 -12.98
C ASN A 62 3.62 1.98 -13.57
N GLY A 63 4.06 0.94 -12.86
CA GLY A 63 5.13 0.04 -13.31
C GLY A 63 6.53 0.63 -13.14
N GLU A 64 6.66 1.70 -12.35
CA GLU A 64 7.95 2.27 -12.00
C GLU A 64 8.50 1.43 -10.84
N GLU A 65 9.28 0.41 -11.18
CA GLU A 65 10.10 -0.31 -10.21
C GLU A 65 11.08 0.70 -9.60
N ALA A 66 10.93 0.95 -8.29
CA ALA A 66 11.84 1.78 -7.50
C ALA A 66 13.07 0.99 -7.04
#